data_AF-A0A531AD76-F1
#
_entry.id   AF-A0A531AD76-F1
#
_cell.length_a   1.000
_cell.length_b   1.000
_cell.length_c   1.000
_cell.angle_alpha   90.00
_cell.angle_beta   90.00
_cell.angle_gamma   90.00
#
_symmetry.space_group_name_H-M   'P 1'
#
loop_
_entity.id
_entity.type
_entity.pdbx_description
1 polymer ?
#
loop_
_entity_poly.entity_id
_entity_poly.type
_entity_poly.pdbx_seq_one_letter_code
_entity_poly.pdbx_strand_id
1 'polypeptide(L)'
;LVGFRRGQAITDQLAALWKTHGAYTNARKGLEAALAQDAILGGTDDLSGIHVMTIHRSKGKQFDTVILLRRGNAIAAQKWRSSFVWRDDTPPYQRSRKILRVGITRARTQVVMLNPTYPNCPLLSGHRFK
;
A
#
# COMPACT_ATOMS: atom_id res chain seq x y z
N LEU A 1 0.20 7.69 0.96
CA LEU A 1 0.77 8.95 0.44
C LEU A 1 1.65 9.63 1.49
N VAL A 2 2.44 8.87 2.26
CA VAL A 2 3.23 9.40 3.40
C VAL A 2 4.65 9.79 2.96
N GLY A 3 5.20 9.17 1.90
CA GLY A 3 6.56 9.50 1.42
C GLY A 3 6.72 10.89 0.79
N PHE A 4 5.65 11.46 0.23
CA PHE A 4 5.74 12.77 -0.46
C PHE A 4 5.79 13.93 0.54
N ARG A 5 5.07 13.84 1.66
CA ARG A 5 5.07 14.88 2.72
C ARG A 5 6.38 14.93 3.50
N ARG A 6 7.01 13.77 3.75
CA ARG A 6 8.30 13.68 4.47
C ARG A 6 9.43 14.37 3.71
N GLY A 7 9.52 14.13 2.40
CA GLY A 7 10.50 14.80 1.55
C GLY A 7 10.27 16.30 1.49
N GLN A 8 8.99 16.73 1.50
CA GLN A 8 8.63 18.13 1.34
C GLN A 8 9.11 19.02 2.48
N ALA A 9 8.95 18.61 3.74
CA ALA A 9 9.45 19.40 4.89
C ALA A 9 10.99 19.58 4.83
N ILE A 10 11.72 18.54 4.43
CA ILE A 10 13.17 18.60 4.26
C ILE A 10 13.54 19.54 3.10
N THR A 11 12.84 19.42 1.97
CA THR A 11 13.04 20.28 0.79
C THR A 11 12.77 21.75 1.11
N ASP A 12 11.68 22.05 1.81
CA ASP A 12 11.29 23.41 2.17
C ASP A 12 12.33 24.05 3.11
N GLN A 13 12.83 23.29 4.09
CA GLN A 13 13.86 23.76 5.01
C GLN A 13 15.19 24.05 4.31
N LEU A 14 15.64 23.16 3.41
CA LEU A 14 16.87 23.35 2.64
C LEU A 14 16.73 24.51 1.65
N ALA A 15 15.57 24.67 1.01
CA ALA A 15 15.28 25.78 0.13
C ALA A 15 15.28 27.12 0.88
N ALA A 16 14.77 27.15 2.12
CA ALA A 16 14.82 28.33 2.97
C ALA A 16 16.27 28.71 3.32
N LEU A 17 17.10 27.75 3.73
CA LEU A 17 18.51 27.99 4.04
C LEU A 17 19.27 28.56 2.83
N TRP A 18 19.04 27.99 1.64
CA TRP A 18 19.62 28.51 0.40
C TRP A 18 19.16 29.94 0.09
N LYS A 19 17.86 30.22 0.21
CA LYS A 19 17.32 31.57 -0.02
C LYS A 19 17.90 32.59 0.95
N THR A 20 18.13 32.23 2.21
CA THR A 20 18.61 33.15 3.24
C THR A 20 20.12 33.36 3.19
N HIS A 21 20.90 32.32 2.90
CA HIS A 21 22.35 32.35 3.03
C HIS A 21 23.12 32.21 1.72
N GLY A 22 22.44 31.94 0.59
CA GLY A 22 23.09 31.60 -0.68
C GLY A 22 23.89 30.30 -0.63
N ALA A 23 23.75 29.54 0.47
CA ALA A 23 24.49 28.32 0.77
C ALA A 23 23.70 27.49 1.77
N TYR A 24 24.00 26.19 1.84
CA TYR A 24 23.37 25.26 2.79
C TYR A 24 24.03 25.31 4.18
N THR A 25 24.30 26.52 4.67
CA THR A 25 24.93 26.75 5.97
C THR A 25 24.02 26.19 7.08
N ASN A 26 24.57 25.43 8.02
CA ASN A 26 23.81 24.74 9.06
C ASN A 26 22.75 23.73 8.55
N ALA A 27 22.87 23.21 7.32
CA ALA A 27 21.91 22.26 6.75
C ALA A 27 21.66 21.02 7.62
N ARG A 28 22.67 20.52 8.34
CA ARG A 28 22.48 19.43 9.30
C ARG A 28 21.46 19.78 10.39
N LYS A 29 21.56 20.99 10.97
CA LYS A 29 20.61 21.46 11.98
C LYS A 29 19.22 21.68 11.38
N GLY A 30 19.14 22.21 10.16
CA GLY A 30 17.88 22.35 9.43
C GLY A 30 17.21 20.99 9.18
N LEU A 31 17.98 20.00 8.72
CA LEU A 31 17.53 18.63 8.51
C LEU A 31 17.05 17.98 9.81
N GLU A 32 17.82 18.08 10.89
CA GLU A 32 17.44 17.55 12.21
C GLU A 32 16.14 18.20 12.72
N ALA A 33 15.97 19.51 12.54
CA ALA A 33 14.74 20.21 12.90
C ALA A 33 13.53 19.74 12.05
N ALA A 34 13.70 19.57 10.74
CA ALA A 34 12.65 19.07 9.86
C ALA A 34 12.26 17.63 10.19
N LEU A 35 13.23 16.78 10.53
CA LEU A 35 12.98 15.40 10.98
C LEU A 35 12.30 15.35 12.35
N ALA A 36 12.69 16.22 13.29
CA ALA A 36 12.05 16.32 14.59
C ALA A 36 10.60 16.81 14.47
N GLN A 37 10.36 17.80 13.61
CA GLN A 37 9.02 18.30 13.32
C GLN A 37 8.15 17.23 12.64
N ASP A 38 8.70 16.45 11.71
CA ASP A 38 8.01 15.29 11.13
C ASP A 38 7.78 14.18 12.16
N ALA A 39 8.67 13.95 13.12
CA ALA A 39 8.46 12.98 14.18
C ALA A 39 7.32 13.40 15.13
N ILE A 40 7.18 14.71 15.39
CA ILE A 40 6.12 15.28 16.24
C ILE A 40 4.77 15.30 15.49
N LEU A 41 4.76 15.75 14.22
CA LEU A 41 3.54 15.85 13.40
C LEU A 41 3.12 14.51 12.79
N GLY A 42 4.09 13.63 12.57
CA GLY A 42 3.92 12.24 12.17
C GLY A 42 3.46 11.36 13.33
N GLY A 43 2.71 11.95 14.27
CA GLY A 43 1.79 11.28 15.16
C GLY A 43 1.11 10.20 14.35
N THR A 44 1.58 9.00 14.64
CA THR A 44 1.22 7.70 14.10
C THR A 44 -0.13 7.72 13.41
N ASP A 45 -0.13 7.42 12.10
CA ASP A 45 -1.26 6.75 11.46
C ASP A 45 -1.38 5.44 12.25
N ASP A 46 -2.00 5.49 13.44
CA ASP A 46 -1.92 4.42 14.44
C ASP A 46 -2.68 3.25 13.85
N LEU A 47 -1.95 2.33 13.23
CA LEU A 47 -2.52 1.15 12.60
C LEU A 47 -2.92 0.11 13.66
N SER A 48 -3.20 0.55 14.88
CA SER A 48 -3.73 -0.27 15.97
C SER A 48 -5.18 -0.68 15.67
N GLY A 49 -5.49 -1.95 15.88
CA GLY A 49 -6.82 -2.51 15.59
C GLY A 49 -7.06 -2.96 14.14
N ILE A 50 -8.33 -3.16 13.79
CA ILE A 50 -8.75 -3.77 12.53
C ILE A 50 -9.03 -2.69 11.48
N HIS A 51 -8.37 -2.81 10.33
CA HIS A 51 -8.51 -1.86 9.24
C HIS A 51 -9.08 -2.50 7.97
N VAL A 52 -10.21 -1.98 7.48
CA VAL A 52 -10.80 -2.38 6.20
C VAL A 52 -10.44 -1.35 5.13
N MET A 53 -9.73 -1.79 4.09
CA MET A 53 -9.31 -0.91 3.00
C MET A 53 -9.08 -1.65 1.70
N THR A 54 -8.99 -0.91 0.60
CA THR A 54 -8.57 -1.48 -0.69
C THR A 54 -7.07 -1.77 -0.71
N ILE A 55 -6.63 -2.71 -1.54
CA ILE A 55 -5.20 -3.03 -1.73
C ILE A 55 -4.40 -1.77 -2.11
N HIS A 56 -4.98 -0.89 -2.94
CA HIS A 56 -4.34 0.37 -3.33
C HIS A 56 -4.09 1.30 -2.14
N ARG A 57 -5.06 1.43 -1.23
CA ARG A 57 -4.93 2.26 -0.01
C ARG A 57 -3.96 1.67 1.01
N SER A 58 -3.77 0.35 1.00
CA SER A 58 -2.79 -0.33 1.85
C SER A 58 -1.33 -0.13 1.40
N LYS A 59 -1.08 0.34 0.17
CA LYS A 59 0.27 0.48 -0.38
C LYS A 59 1.13 1.40 0.51
N GLY A 60 2.27 0.88 0.97
CA GLY A 60 3.18 1.58 1.87
C GLY A 60 2.86 1.44 3.37
N LYS A 61 1.76 0.77 3.72
CA LYS A 61 1.44 0.35 5.10
C LYS A 61 1.94 -1.08 5.35
N GLN A 62 2.04 -1.47 6.61
CA GLN A 62 2.33 -2.83 7.06
C GLN A 62 1.41 -3.19 8.22
N PHE A 63 1.00 -4.45 8.29
CA PHE A 63 0.13 -5.00 9.33
C PHE A 63 0.68 -6.36 9.75
N ASP A 64 0.46 -6.77 10.99
CA ASP A 64 0.91 -8.10 11.44
C ASP A 64 0.24 -9.20 10.62
N THR A 65 -1.09 -9.11 10.52
CA THR A 65 -1.92 -10.02 9.71
C THR A 65 -2.69 -9.26 8.64
N VAL A 66 -2.77 -9.83 7.44
CA VAL A 66 -3.60 -9.31 6.35
C VAL A 66 -4.60 -10.36 5.90
N ILE A 67 -5.88 -9.98 5.88
CA ILE A 67 -6.96 -10.79 5.34
C ILE A 67 -7.31 -10.26 3.94
N LEU A 68 -7.03 -11.06 2.91
CA LEU A 68 -7.40 -10.75 1.53
C LEU A 68 -8.77 -11.36 1.23
N LEU A 69 -9.80 -10.52 1.22
CA LEU A 69 -11.16 -10.91 0.89
C LEU A 69 -11.34 -10.98 -0.63
N ARG A 70 -11.61 -12.19 -1.15
CA ARG A 70 -12.01 -12.39 -2.53
C ARG A 70 -13.52 -12.38 -2.67
N ARG A 71 -14.02 -11.68 -3.67
CA ARG A 71 -15.45 -11.62 -4.04
C ARG A 71 -15.64 -12.01 -5.50
N GLY A 72 -16.83 -12.45 -5.88
CA GLY A 72 -17.28 -12.44 -7.27
C GLY A 72 -17.76 -11.05 -7.69
N ASN A 73 -17.27 -10.56 -8.82
CA ASN A 73 -17.78 -9.37 -9.50
C ASN A 73 -18.60 -9.81 -10.72
N ALA A 74 -19.85 -9.36 -10.83
CA ALA A 74 -20.67 -9.61 -12.00
C ALA A 74 -20.10 -8.86 -13.22
N ILE A 75 -20.06 -9.53 -14.38
CA ILE A 75 -19.64 -8.94 -15.66
C ILE A 75 -20.79 -8.95 -16.66
N ALA A 76 -21.62 -9.99 -16.63
CA ALA A 76 -22.84 -10.09 -17.42
C ALA A 76 -23.85 -10.98 -16.69
N ALA A 77 -25.05 -11.17 -17.25
CA ALA A 77 -26.02 -12.11 -16.74
C ALA A 77 -25.38 -13.49 -16.54
N GLN A 78 -25.46 -14.02 -15.32
CA GLN A 78 -24.89 -15.32 -14.92
C GLN A 78 -23.37 -15.46 -15.15
N LYS A 79 -22.63 -14.37 -15.38
CA LYS A 79 -21.16 -14.40 -15.54
C LYS A 79 -20.48 -13.57 -14.47
N TRP A 80 -19.68 -14.26 -13.66
CA TRP A 80 -18.94 -13.68 -12.55
C TRP A 80 -17.44 -13.88 -12.74
N ARG A 81 -16.64 -12.93 -12.25
CA ARG A 81 -15.17 -13.01 -12.21
C ARG A 81 -14.67 -12.74 -10.81
N SER A 82 -13.54 -13.36 -10.46
CA SER A 82 -12.85 -13.05 -9.22
C SER A 82 -12.47 -11.56 -9.12
N SER A 83 -12.65 -10.95 -7.95
CA SER A 83 -12.21 -9.58 -7.66
C SER A 83 -10.70 -9.40 -7.70
N PHE A 84 -9.93 -10.49 -7.65
CA PHE A 84 -8.48 -10.43 -7.84
C PHE A 84 -8.08 -10.27 -9.30
N VAL A 85 -8.96 -10.58 -10.26
CA VAL A 85 -8.69 -10.38 -11.69
C VAL A 85 -9.21 -9.01 -12.11
N TRP A 86 -8.28 -8.13 -12.49
CA TRP A 86 -8.61 -6.78 -12.93
C TRP A 86 -9.32 -6.77 -14.28
N ARG A 87 -10.01 -5.66 -14.58
CA ARG A 87 -10.61 -5.46 -15.92
C ARG A 87 -9.51 -5.49 -16.98
N ASP A 88 -9.82 -6.19 -18.07
CA ASP A 88 -9.01 -6.29 -19.29
C ASP A 88 -7.59 -6.84 -19.09
N ASP A 89 -7.35 -7.51 -17.95
CA ASP A 89 -6.12 -8.26 -17.73
C ASP A 89 -6.31 -9.68 -18.26
N THR A 90 -5.54 -10.03 -19.29
CA THR A 90 -5.58 -11.34 -19.95
C THR A 90 -4.51 -12.27 -19.37
N PRO A 91 -4.63 -13.60 -19.52
CA PRO A 91 -3.56 -14.53 -19.15
C PRO A 91 -2.20 -14.08 -19.73
N PRO A 92 -1.11 -14.10 -18.93
CA PRO A 92 -0.97 -14.74 -17.61
C PRO A 92 -1.33 -13.84 -16.40
N TYR A 93 -2.11 -12.77 -16.63
CA TYR A 93 -2.65 -11.85 -15.61
C TYR A 93 -1.59 -11.05 -14.84
N GLN A 94 -0.63 -10.47 -15.56
CA GLN A 94 0.53 -9.80 -14.98
C GLN A 94 0.13 -8.63 -14.06
N ARG A 95 -0.88 -7.84 -14.46
CA ARG A 95 -1.34 -6.69 -13.67
C ARG A 95 -2.00 -7.16 -12.36
N SER A 96 -2.88 -8.14 -12.46
CA SER A 96 -3.61 -8.70 -11.33
C SER A 96 -2.66 -9.36 -10.32
N ARG A 97 -1.66 -10.11 -10.80
CA ARG A 97 -0.61 -10.70 -9.93
C ARG A 97 0.19 -9.64 -9.20
N LYS A 98 0.58 -8.55 -9.87
CA LYS A 98 1.29 -7.43 -9.23
C LYS A 98 0.44 -6.78 -8.13
N ILE A 99 -0.84 -6.53 -8.39
CA ILE A 99 -1.76 -5.95 -7.39
C ILE A 99 -1.92 -6.92 -6.21
N LEU A 100 -2.17 -8.21 -6.47
CA LEU A 100 -2.29 -9.21 -5.41
C LEU A 100 -1.02 -9.30 -4.56
N ARG A 101 0.17 -9.25 -5.19
CA ARG A 101 1.46 -9.19 -4.49
C ARG A 101 1.57 -7.95 -3.59
N VAL A 102 1.06 -6.79 -4.00
CA VAL A 102 1.03 -5.60 -3.12
C VAL A 102 0.25 -5.91 -1.84
N GLY A 103 -0.93 -6.54 -1.95
CA GLY A 103 -1.74 -6.94 -0.79
C GLY A 103 -1.05 -7.96 0.11
N ILE A 104 -0.49 -9.03 -0.48
CA ILE A 104 0.24 -10.09 0.25
C ILE A 104 1.42 -9.49 1.04
N THR A 105 2.20 -8.61 0.40
CA THR A 105 3.39 -7.99 1.02
C THR A 105 3.07 -6.90 2.05
N ARG A 106 1.80 -6.67 2.39
CA ARG A 106 1.45 -5.81 3.53
C ARG A 106 1.53 -6.58 4.86
N ALA A 107 1.45 -7.90 4.84
CA ALA A 107 1.54 -8.73 6.04
C ALA A 107 2.99 -8.87 6.49
N ARG A 108 3.22 -8.76 7.80
CA ARG A 108 4.51 -9.02 8.42
C ARG A 108 4.67 -10.49 8.78
N THR A 109 3.61 -11.13 9.28
CA THR A 109 3.66 -12.50 9.80
C THR A 109 2.69 -13.44 9.09
N GLN A 110 1.46 -13.00 8.82
CA GLN A 110 0.42 -13.91 8.29
C GLN A 110 -0.44 -13.28 7.19
N VAL A 111 -0.70 -14.06 6.14
CA VAL A 111 -1.70 -13.75 5.11
C VAL A 111 -2.80 -14.79 5.16
N VAL A 112 -4.04 -14.34 5.26
CA VAL A 112 -5.24 -15.19 5.14
C VAL A 112 -5.95 -14.82 3.85
N MET A 113 -6.14 -15.79 2.95
CA MET A 113 -6.93 -15.58 1.73
C MET A 113 -8.30 -16.23 1.88
N LEU A 114 -9.35 -15.40 1.90
CA LEU A 114 -10.73 -15.90 1.91
C LEU A 114 -11.15 -16.17 0.47
N ASN A 115 -11.23 -17.45 0.11
CA ASN A 115 -11.50 -17.92 -1.25
C ASN A 115 -12.88 -18.60 -1.33
N PRO A 116 -13.95 -17.91 -1.79
CA PRO A 116 -15.24 -18.57 -2.01
C PRO A 116 -15.14 -19.67 -3.06
N THR A 117 -16.10 -20.59 -3.11
CA THR A 117 -16.09 -21.67 -4.13
C THR A 117 -16.37 -21.15 -5.54
N TYR A 118 -17.16 -20.07 -5.67
CA TYR A 118 -17.53 -19.48 -6.95
C TYR A 118 -17.42 -17.94 -6.91
N PRO A 119 -17.02 -17.27 -8.00
CA PRO A 119 -16.43 -17.84 -9.22
C PRO A 119 -15.00 -18.34 -8.95
N ASN A 120 -14.50 -19.27 -9.76
CA ASN A 120 -13.10 -19.70 -9.66
C ASN A 120 -12.14 -18.53 -9.89
N CYS A 121 -10.97 -18.57 -9.24
CA CYS A 121 -9.92 -17.57 -9.41
C CYS A 121 -8.73 -18.16 -10.16
N PRO A 122 -8.44 -17.72 -11.40
CA PRO A 122 -7.33 -18.25 -12.20
C PRO A 122 -5.95 -17.90 -11.62
N LEU A 123 -5.86 -16.93 -10.71
CA LEU A 123 -4.60 -16.62 -10.01
C LEU A 123 -4.27 -17.63 -8.91
N LEU A 124 -5.29 -18.33 -8.40
CA LEU A 124 -5.17 -19.30 -7.31
C LEU A 124 -5.29 -20.75 -7.82
N SER A 125 -5.48 -20.95 -9.13
CA SER A 125 -5.59 -22.29 -9.70
C SER A 125 -4.31 -23.09 -9.46
N GLY A 126 -4.45 -24.32 -8.98
CA GLY A 126 -3.33 -25.19 -8.61
C GLY A 126 -2.90 -25.09 -7.15
N HIS A 127 -3.37 -24.09 -6.40
CA HIS A 127 -3.15 -24.01 -4.95
C HIS A 127 -4.28 -24.75 -4.21
N ARG A 128 -3.90 -25.74 -3.40
CA ARG A 128 -4.80 -26.37 -2.43
C ARG A 128 -4.65 -25.63 -1.10
N PHE A 129 -5.60 -24.76 -0.79
CA PHE A 129 -5.71 -24.21 0.55
C PHE A 129 -6.17 -25.35 1.47
N LYS A 130 -5.32 -25.72 2.43
CA LYS A 130 -5.66 -26.67 3.49
C LYS A 130 -6.50 -25.97 4.54
#